data_AF-A0A812JKE9-F1
#
_entry.id   AF-A0A812JKE9-F1
#
_cell.length_a   1.000
_cell.length_b   1.000
_cell.length_c   1.000
_cell.angle_alpha   90.00
_cell.angle_beta   90.00
_cell.angle_gamma   90.00
#
_symmetry.space_group_name_H-M   'P 1'
#
loop_
_entity.id
_entity.type
_entity.pdbx_description
1 polymer ?
#
loop_
_entity_poly.entity_id
_entity_poly.type
_entity_poly.pdbx_seq_one_letter_code
_entity_poly.pdbx_strand_id
1 'polypeptide(L)'
;MVLPKQEEMLSSLLEDLPGKQALAAVVSTVWDRLAAFRVLFASSWLSFLDPRLRLLLARLSQGSGTQHPACRRCRGREVTNHVADDVPRRLLRRLDVEEIRKNVYAFPAMTADFCRIFLEELTFFYASGLKSARPNSMNRYGAVLEEMGLAPAVADFQRQVLLPLARAFFPSIGDELDGHHAFVVHYRPEAGRGDQDLPPHRDDSEVTFNMALGRSWQGCRLIFCGLMQEPDVHQHQISYDFPGTGVQAESHNMSHPRDHPKALNKMSRAF
;
A
#
# COMPACT_ATOMS: atom_id res chain seq x y z
N MET A 1 -13.99 -12.00 20.20
CA MET A 1 -14.51 -13.37 20.06
C MET A 1 -16.04 -13.33 20.06
N VAL A 2 -16.66 -12.87 18.96
CA VAL A 2 -18.12 -12.80 18.80
C VAL A 2 -18.45 -13.02 17.31
N LEU A 3 -18.70 -14.27 16.92
CA LEU A 3 -19.04 -14.69 15.54
C LEU A 3 -20.04 -15.87 15.41
N PRO A 4 -20.19 -16.83 16.37
CA PRO A 4 -20.99 -18.05 16.11
C PRO A 4 -22.43 -17.83 15.64
N LYS A 5 -23.13 -16.86 16.24
CA LYS A 5 -24.57 -16.64 15.98
C LYS A 5 -24.89 -16.14 14.57
N GLN A 6 -23.92 -15.58 13.83
CA GLN A 6 -24.15 -15.15 12.44
C GLN A 6 -23.94 -16.29 11.44
N GLU A 7 -23.03 -17.22 11.73
CA GLU A 7 -22.82 -18.43 10.91
C GLU A 7 -24.04 -19.36 11.00
N GLU A 8 -24.60 -19.57 12.20
CA GLU A 8 -25.84 -20.35 12.40
C GLU A 8 -27.05 -19.73 11.68
N MET A 9 -27.22 -18.39 11.79
CA MET A 9 -28.34 -17.68 11.19
C MET A 9 -28.29 -17.66 9.66
N LEU A 10 -27.09 -17.54 9.06
CA LEU A 10 -26.93 -17.62 7.61
C LEU A 10 -27.16 -19.06 7.11
N SER A 11 -26.73 -20.07 7.87
CA SER A 11 -26.92 -21.48 7.52
C SER A 11 -28.41 -21.84 7.47
N SER A 12 -29.20 -21.45 8.47
CA SER A 12 -30.64 -21.75 8.51
C SER A 12 -31.43 -21.01 7.43
N LEU A 13 -31.04 -19.77 7.07
CA LEU A 13 -31.63 -19.02 5.95
C LEU A 13 -31.42 -19.67 4.57
N LEU A 14 -30.50 -20.65 4.46
CA LEU A 14 -30.13 -21.29 3.21
C LEU A 14 -30.69 -22.72 3.08
N GLU A 15 -31.14 -23.37 4.16
CA GLU A 15 -31.67 -24.75 4.07
C GLU A 15 -33.01 -24.87 3.31
N ASP A 16 -33.81 -23.80 3.28
CA ASP A 16 -35.17 -23.79 2.71
C ASP A 16 -35.27 -23.45 1.20
N LEU A 17 -34.15 -23.17 0.51
CA LEU A 17 -34.17 -22.74 -0.90
C LEU A 17 -34.10 -23.91 -1.91
N PRO A 18 -35.04 -24.00 -2.88
CA PRO A 18 -35.03 -25.07 -3.88
C PRO A 18 -33.93 -24.85 -4.92
N GLY A 19 -33.00 -25.80 -5.02
CA GLY A 19 -31.91 -25.77 -6.01
C GLY A 19 -30.55 -26.14 -5.44
N LYS A 20 -30.45 -27.28 -4.73
CA LYS A 20 -29.31 -27.63 -3.86
C LYS A 20 -27.92 -27.52 -4.51
N GLN A 21 -27.77 -27.75 -5.82
CA GLN A 21 -26.48 -27.60 -6.51
C GLN A 21 -26.11 -26.13 -6.78
N ALA A 22 -27.07 -25.32 -7.24
CA ALA A 22 -26.84 -23.88 -7.42
C ALA A 22 -26.62 -23.18 -6.07
N LEU A 23 -27.37 -23.59 -5.05
CA LEU A 23 -27.21 -23.08 -3.71
C LEU A 23 -25.87 -23.51 -3.09
N ALA A 24 -25.45 -24.77 -3.22
CA ALA A 24 -24.15 -25.22 -2.75
C ALA A 24 -22.99 -24.48 -3.45
N ALA A 25 -23.11 -24.15 -4.74
CA ALA A 25 -22.14 -23.30 -5.42
C ALA A 25 -22.11 -21.86 -4.86
N VAL A 26 -23.27 -21.24 -4.63
CA VAL A 26 -23.38 -19.92 -3.99
C VAL A 26 -22.81 -19.95 -2.56
N VAL A 27 -23.15 -20.96 -1.76
CA VAL A 27 -22.69 -21.14 -0.38
C VAL A 27 -21.19 -21.42 -0.32
N SER A 28 -20.65 -22.29 -1.19
CA SER A 28 -19.20 -22.47 -1.33
C SER A 28 -18.56 -21.14 -1.68
N THR A 29 -19.08 -20.42 -2.67
CA THR A 29 -18.52 -19.10 -3.04
C THR A 29 -18.60 -18.10 -1.88
N VAL A 30 -19.66 -18.12 -1.06
CA VAL A 30 -19.78 -17.29 0.16
C VAL A 30 -18.79 -17.74 1.25
N TRP A 31 -18.55 -19.04 1.40
CA TRP A 31 -17.60 -19.58 2.38
C TRP A 31 -16.15 -19.36 1.96
N ASP A 32 -15.83 -19.53 0.67
CA ASP A 32 -14.55 -19.18 0.05
C ASP A 32 -14.31 -17.67 0.11
N ARG A 33 -15.36 -16.84 -0.06
CA ARG A 33 -15.30 -15.38 0.20
C ARG A 33 -15.06 -15.08 1.66
N LEU A 34 -15.78 -15.71 2.60
CA LEU A 34 -15.54 -15.55 4.04
C LEU A 34 -14.16 -16.08 4.45
N ALA A 35 -13.61 -17.06 3.73
CA ALA A 35 -12.24 -17.54 3.89
C ALA A 35 -11.22 -16.55 3.30
N ALA A 36 -11.51 -15.89 2.17
CA ALA A 36 -10.71 -14.80 1.62
C ALA A 36 -10.75 -13.52 2.47
N PHE A 37 -11.89 -13.26 3.14
CA PHE A 37 -12.11 -12.22 4.17
C PHE A 37 -11.53 -12.60 5.54
N ARG A 38 -11.32 -13.89 5.85
CA ARG A 38 -10.58 -14.34 7.05
C ARG A 38 -9.09 -14.40 6.79
N VAL A 39 -8.67 -14.76 5.59
CA VAL A 39 -7.46 -14.23 4.95
C VAL A 39 -7.60 -12.69 4.86
N LEU A 40 -6.52 -11.94 4.64
CA LEU A 40 -6.49 -10.49 4.85
C LEU A 40 -6.75 -10.14 6.34
N PHE A 41 -8.00 -10.08 6.82
CA PHE A 41 -8.34 -9.60 8.16
C PHE A 41 -7.77 -10.43 9.32
N ALA A 42 -7.46 -11.73 9.15
CA ALA A 42 -6.72 -12.52 10.13
C ALA A 42 -5.33 -12.99 9.63
N SER A 43 -4.93 -12.57 8.42
CA SER A 43 -3.56 -12.78 7.93
C SER A 43 -2.69 -11.63 8.35
N SER A 44 -1.58 -11.88 9.06
CA SER A 44 -0.54 -10.85 9.16
C SER A 44 -0.10 -10.48 7.74
N TRP A 45 -0.14 -9.19 7.38
CA TRP A 45 0.32 -8.67 6.09
C TRP A 45 1.65 -9.27 5.62
N LEU A 46 2.52 -9.61 6.57
CA LEU A 46 3.76 -10.38 6.43
C LEU A 46 3.69 -11.64 5.52
N SER A 47 2.55 -12.32 5.37
CA SER A 47 2.41 -13.45 4.42
C SER A 47 2.30 -13.01 2.96
N PHE A 48 1.87 -11.77 2.75
CA PHE A 48 1.62 -11.13 1.46
C PHE A 48 2.70 -10.14 1.04
N LEU A 49 3.66 -9.85 1.91
CA LEU A 49 4.84 -9.05 1.56
C LEU A 49 5.84 -9.86 0.73
N ASP A 50 6.62 -9.16 -0.08
CA ASP A 50 7.86 -9.71 -0.64
C ASP A 50 8.73 -10.33 0.48
N PRO A 51 9.31 -11.53 0.30
CA PRO A 51 10.08 -12.20 1.34
C PRO A 51 11.27 -11.38 1.87
N ARG A 52 11.90 -10.55 1.03
CA ARG A 52 13.01 -9.66 1.41
C ARG A 52 12.50 -8.49 2.22
N LEU A 53 11.35 -7.92 1.86
CA LEU A 53 10.67 -6.90 2.65
C LEU A 53 10.27 -7.43 4.04
N ARG A 54 9.69 -8.63 4.09
CA ARG A 54 9.36 -9.31 5.36
C ARG A 54 10.60 -9.49 6.24
N LEU A 55 11.73 -9.91 5.67
CA LEU A 55 13.01 -10.06 6.36
C LEU A 55 13.64 -8.71 6.77
N LEU A 56 13.41 -7.63 6.01
CA LEU A 56 13.79 -6.27 6.38
C LEU A 56 13.03 -5.82 7.62
N LEU A 57 11.69 -5.87 7.58
CA LEU A 57 10.83 -5.45 8.69
C LEU A 57 11.14 -6.22 9.97
N ALA A 58 11.30 -7.54 9.90
CA ALA A 58 11.70 -8.36 11.04
C ALA A 58 13.02 -7.90 11.69
N ARG A 59 13.99 -7.40 10.90
CA ARG A 59 15.24 -6.84 11.42
C ARG A 59 15.08 -5.43 11.96
N LEU A 60 14.26 -4.59 11.34
CA LEU A 60 13.96 -3.24 11.85
C LEU A 60 13.29 -3.34 13.23
N SER A 61 12.36 -4.27 13.42
CA SER A 61 11.72 -4.55 14.73
C SER A 61 12.67 -5.12 15.79
N GLN A 62 13.79 -5.73 15.39
CA GLN A 62 14.83 -6.26 16.30
C GLN A 62 15.95 -5.25 16.60
N GLY A 63 16.04 -4.16 15.83
CA GLY A 63 17.18 -3.22 15.86
C GLY A 63 17.22 -2.27 17.06
N SER A 64 16.21 -2.26 17.93
CA SER A 64 16.06 -1.28 19.01
C SER A 64 16.86 -1.56 20.28
N GLY A 65 17.65 -2.64 20.36
CA GLY A 65 18.19 -3.10 21.66
C GLY A 65 19.51 -3.88 21.70
N THR A 66 20.29 -4.01 20.61
CA THR A 66 21.56 -4.76 20.67
C THR A 66 22.78 -3.86 20.89
N GLN A 67 23.34 -3.88 22.11
CA GLN A 67 24.66 -3.30 22.38
C GLN A 67 25.73 -3.98 21.51
N HIS A 68 26.54 -3.18 20.82
CA HIS A 68 27.60 -3.70 19.96
C HIS A 68 28.68 -4.41 20.81
N PRO A 69 29.04 -5.68 20.55
CA PRO A 69 30.05 -6.39 21.33
C PRO A 69 31.42 -5.69 21.22
N ALA A 70 32.19 -5.65 22.31
CA ALA A 70 33.34 -4.76 22.47
C ALA A 70 34.52 -5.03 21.49
N CYS A 71 34.41 -4.53 20.26
CA CYS A 71 35.44 -4.65 19.25
C CYS A 71 36.59 -3.66 19.49
N ARG A 72 37.81 -4.02 19.07
CA ARG A 72 39.01 -3.17 19.24
C ARG A 72 38.89 -1.79 18.57
N ARG A 73 38.00 -1.64 17.57
CA ARG A 73 37.81 -0.41 16.78
C ARG A 73 36.96 0.65 17.49
N CYS A 74 36.14 0.25 18.48
CA CYS A 74 35.19 1.13 19.19
C CYS A 74 35.58 1.40 20.65
N ARG A 75 36.67 0.83 21.18
CA ARG A 75 37.17 1.19 22.52
C ARG A 75 37.54 2.67 22.57
N GLY A 76 36.99 3.41 23.53
CA GLY A 76 37.35 4.82 23.78
C GLY A 76 36.67 5.85 22.88
N ARG A 77 35.57 5.49 22.18
CA ARG A 77 34.67 6.45 21.52
C ARG A 77 33.28 6.34 22.12
N GLU A 78 32.54 7.45 22.17
CA GLU A 78 31.10 7.39 22.48
C GLU A 78 30.40 6.51 21.43
N VAL A 79 29.72 5.47 21.90
CA VAL A 79 29.22 4.36 21.05
C VAL A 79 27.88 4.71 20.38
N THR A 80 27.38 5.93 20.56
CA THR A 80 25.97 6.29 20.38
C THR A 80 25.51 6.32 18.92
N ASN A 81 26.26 6.96 18.00
CA ASN A 81 25.63 7.40 16.73
C ASN A 81 26.16 6.74 15.43
N HIS A 82 27.35 6.11 15.42
CA HIS A 82 27.98 5.68 14.14
C HIS A 82 27.45 4.38 13.50
N VAL A 83 26.59 3.62 14.19
CA VAL A 83 26.05 2.35 13.65
C VAL A 83 24.57 2.48 13.29
N ALA A 84 23.80 3.32 13.98
CA ALA A 84 22.36 3.46 13.76
C ALA A 84 22.01 3.96 12.36
N ASP A 85 22.58 5.10 11.93
CA ASP A 85 22.20 5.79 10.69
C ASP A 85 22.50 4.98 9.40
N ASP A 86 23.47 4.08 9.43
CA ASP A 86 23.89 3.30 8.26
C ASP A 86 23.16 1.94 8.17
N VAL A 87 22.53 1.46 9.26
CA VAL A 87 21.80 0.18 9.27
C VAL A 87 20.60 0.18 8.33
N PRO A 88 19.69 1.18 8.32
CA PRO A 88 18.61 1.26 7.33
C PRO A 88 19.17 1.21 5.90
N ARG A 89 20.12 2.07 5.56
CA ARG A 89 20.75 2.13 4.22
C ARG A 89 21.39 0.81 3.79
N ARG A 90 22.02 0.08 4.72
CA ARG A 90 22.59 -1.27 4.46
C ARG A 90 21.52 -2.34 4.26
N LEU A 91 20.41 -2.25 4.97
CA LEU A 91 19.31 -3.21 4.88
C LEU A 91 18.42 -2.97 3.65
N LEU A 92 18.20 -1.71 3.26
CA LEU A 92 17.49 -1.33 2.03
C LEU A 92 18.17 -1.88 0.76
N ARG A 93 19.51 -1.96 0.73
CA ARG A 93 20.27 -2.66 -0.34
C ARG A 93 19.98 -4.16 -0.46
N ARG A 94 19.23 -4.78 0.46
CA ARG A 94 18.81 -6.20 0.39
C ARG A 94 17.36 -6.38 -0.09
N LEU A 95 16.66 -5.27 -0.33
CA LEU A 95 15.28 -5.22 -0.81
C LEU A 95 15.22 -4.88 -2.32
N ASP A 96 16.38 -4.77 -2.99
CA ASP A 96 16.50 -4.28 -4.38
C ASP A 96 15.77 -2.94 -4.58
N VAL A 97 15.99 -2.01 -3.64
CA VAL A 97 15.45 -0.64 -3.73
C VAL A 97 16.18 0.15 -4.81
N GLU A 98 15.41 0.72 -5.72
CA GLU A 98 15.83 1.76 -6.66
C GLU A 98 15.48 3.14 -6.07
N GLU A 99 16.47 4.03 -5.92
CA GLU A 99 16.23 5.45 -5.61
C GLU A 99 16.07 6.20 -6.93
N ILE A 100 14.81 6.39 -7.36
CA ILE A 100 14.45 7.05 -8.63
C ILE A 100 14.96 8.49 -8.64
N ARG A 101 14.76 9.19 -7.53
CA ARG A 101 15.35 10.49 -7.21
C ARG A 101 15.43 10.61 -5.70
N LYS A 102 16.12 11.64 -5.20
CA LYS A 102 16.13 11.97 -3.77
C LYS A 102 14.70 11.95 -3.19
N ASN A 103 14.51 11.12 -2.17
CA ASN A 103 13.24 10.89 -1.47
C ASN A 103 12.12 10.22 -2.31
N VAL A 104 12.46 9.49 -3.38
CA VAL A 104 11.51 8.65 -4.15
C VAL A 104 12.14 7.28 -4.37
N TYR A 105 11.51 6.25 -3.80
CA TYR A 105 12.03 4.88 -3.77
C TYR A 105 11.04 3.90 -4.40
N ALA A 106 11.54 2.96 -5.20
CA ALA A 106 10.77 1.86 -5.77
C ALA A 106 11.38 0.51 -5.33
N PHE A 107 10.52 -0.47 -5.01
CA PHE A 107 10.94 -1.82 -4.61
C PHE A 107 9.77 -2.82 -4.70
N PRO A 108 10.05 -4.14 -4.79
CA PRO A 108 9.02 -5.17 -4.65
C PRO A 108 8.41 -5.15 -3.24
N ALA A 109 7.11 -4.83 -3.15
CA ALA A 109 6.42 -4.72 -1.86
C ALA A 109 5.51 -5.93 -1.55
N MET A 110 4.67 -6.34 -2.50
CA MET A 110 3.65 -7.38 -2.30
C MET A 110 3.87 -8.58 -3.23
N THR A 111 3.38 -9.75 -2.81
CA THR A 111 3.36 -10.96 -3.63
C THR A 111 2.31 -10.89 -4.75
N ALA A 112 2.51 -11.67 -5.81
CA ALA A 112 1.53 -11.80 -6.88
C ALA A 112 0.17 -12.35 -6.38
N ASP A 113 0.18 -13.23 -5.36
CA ASP A 113 -1.05 -13.74 -4.74
C ASP A 113 -1.83 -12.67 -3.98
N PHE A 114 -1.15 -11.72 -3.32
CA PHE A 114 -1.84 -10.56 -2.75
C PHE A 114 -2.57 -9.77 -3.83
N CYS A 115 -1.84 -9.38 -4.89
CA CYS A 115 -2.43 -8.62 -5.99
C CYS A 115 -3.62 -9.37 -6.61
N ARG A 116 -3.50 -10.68 -6.80
CA ARG A 116 -4.58 -11.54 -7.29
C ARG A 116 -5.81 -11.50 -6.39
N ILE A 117 -5.66 -11.81 -5.10
CA ILE A 117 -6.78 -11.88 -4.13
C ILE A 117 -7.43 -10.50 -3.99
N PHE A 118 -6.64 -9.44 -3.91
CA PHE A 118 -7.13 -8.07 -3.76
C PHE A 118 -7.89 -7.56 -5.00
N LEU A 119 -7.48 -7.97 -6.21
CA LEU A 119 -8.22 -7.67 -7.44
C LEU A 119 -9.50 -8.50 -7.59
N GLU A 120 -9.50 -9.74 -7.10
CA GLU A 120 -10.72 -10.57 -6.99
C GLU A 120 -11.71 -9.90 -6.03
N GLU A 121 -11.24 -9.41 -4.87
CA GLU A 121 -12.06 -8.68 -3.90
C GLU A 121 -12.62 -7.36 -4.46
N LEU A 122 -11.79 -6.53 -5.11
CA LEU A 122 -12.27 -5.34 -5.84
C LEU A 122 -13.34 -5.69 -6.88
N THR A 123 -13.18 -6.80 -7.59
CA THR A 123 -14.16 -7.25 -8.59
C THR A 123 -15.49 -7.62 -7.93
N PHE A 124 -15.48 -8.30 -6.79
CA PHE A 124 -16.69 -8.60 -6.03
C PHE A 124 -17.33 -7.34 -5.43
N PHE A 125 -16.53 -6.42 -4.90
CA PHE A 125 -17.02 -5.14 -4.38
C PHE A 125 -17.78 -4.36 -5.46
N TYR A 126 -17.21 -4.17 -6.66
CA TYR A 126 -17.93 -3.52 -7.76
C TYR A 126 -19.16 -4.30 -8.24
N ALA A 127 -19.09 -5.64 -8.27
CA ALA A 127 -20.22 -6.48 -8.67
C ALA A 127 -21.38 -6.48 -7.65
N SER A 128 -21.11 -6.16 -6.38
CA SER A 128 -22.12 -6.08 -5.31
C SER A 128 -23.11 -4.91 -5.48
N GLY A 129 -22.74 -3.89 -6.26
CA GLY A 129 -23.51 -2.65 -6.38
C GLY A 129 -23.42 -1.72 -5.16
N LEU A 130 -22.58 -2.04 -4.17
CA LEU A 130 -22.21 -1.11 -3.10
C LEU A 130 -21.60 0.16 -3.70
N LYS A 131 -21.95 1.31 -3.14
CA LYS A 131 -21.41 2.60 -3.54
C LYS A 131 -20.07 2.82 -2.84
N SER A 132 -19.09 3.32 -3.58
CA SER A 132 -17.89 3.95 -3.03
C SER A 132 -17.85 5.42 -3.43
N ALA A 133 -17.30 6.25 -2.56
CA ALA A 133 -16.88 7.60 -2.87
C ALA A 133 -15.78 7.60 -3.96
N ARG A 134 -15.48 8.79 -4.49
CA ARG A 134 -14.32 8.94 -5.38
C ARG A 134 -13.02 8.72 -4.58
N PRO A 135 -11.98 8.16 -5.20
CA PRO A 135 -10.68 7.97 -4.54
C PRO A 135 -10.12 9.26 -3.94
N ASN A 136 -10.23 10.38 -4.67
CA ASN A 136 -9.92 11.73 -4.21
C ASN A 136 -10.73 12.75 -5.03
N SER A 137 -10.42 14.05 -4.90
CA SER A 137 -11.11 15.13 -5.62
C SER A 137 -10.84 15.17 -7.14
N MET A 138 -9.74 14.56 -7.61
CA MET A 138 -9.27 14.59 -8.99
C MET A 138 -9.57 13.31 -9.78
N ASN A 139 -9.62 12.15 -9.11
CA ASN A 139 -9.97 10.87 -9.72
C ASN A 139 -11.49 10.67 -9.81
N ARG A 140 -11.95 10.06 -10.90
CA ARG A 140 -13.37 9.73 -11.11
C ARG A 140 -13.69 8.26 -10.86
N TYR A 141 -12.72 7.36 -11.00
CA TYR A 141 -12.94 5.92 -10.97
C TYR A 141 -12.00 5.20 -10.01
N GLY A 142 -12.57 4.36 -9.15
CA GLY A 142 -11.84 3.64 -8.12
C GLY A 142 -12.72 3.30 -6.93
N ALA A 143 -12.09 3.00 -5.79
CA ALA A 143 -12.76 2.74 -4.52
C ALA A 143 -11.89 3.14 -3.33
N VAL A 144 -12.51 3.59 -2.24
CA VAL A 144 -11.84 3.83 -0.94
C VAL A 144 -11.85 2.53 -0.14
N LEU A 145 -10.70 2.09 0.36
CA LEU A 145 -10.56 0.78 1.01
C LEU A 145 -11.37 0.68 2.31
N GLU A 146 -11.56 1.79 3.02
CA GLU A 146 -12.39 1.83 4.22
C GLU A 146 -13.86 1.50 3.94
N GLU A 147 -14.39 1.95 2.79
CA GLU A 147 -15.77 1.67 2.35
C GLU A 147 -15.94 0.23 1.84
N MET A 148 -14.84 -0.43 1.45
CA MET A 148 -14.78 -1.88 1.25
C MET A 148 -14.73 -2.66 2.59
N GLY A 149 -14.76 -1.97 3.74
CA GLY A 149 -14.65 -2.55 5.07
C GLY A 149 -13.20 -2.81 5.53
N LEU A 150 -12.20 -2.47 4.72
CA LEU A 150 -10.79 -2.84 4.97
C LEU A 150 -10.06 -1.92 5.96
N ALA A 151 -10.72 -0.93 6.56
CA ALA A 151 -10.10 0.05 7.46
C ALA A 151 -9.22 -0.58 8.59
N PRO A 152 -9.65 -1.65 9.29
CA PRO A 152 -8.79 -2.29 10.30
C PRO A 152 -7.52 -2.89 9.69
N ALA A 153 -7.63 -3.46 8.50
CA ALA A 153 -6.51 -4.06 7.78
C ALA A 153 -5.53 -2.98 7.31
N VAL A 154 -6.02 -1.86 6.75
CA VAL A 154 -5.18 -0.71 6.36
C VAL A 154 -4.45 -0.13 7.57
N ALA A 155 -5.13 0.03 8.70
CA ALA A 155 -4.51 0.50 9.94
C ALA A 155 -3.40 -0.46 10.45
N ASP A 156 -3.57 -1.78 10.30
CA ASP A 156 -2.50 -2.75 10.59
C ASP A 156 -1.36 -2.70 9.58
N PHE A 157 -1.62 -2.48 8.30
CA PHE A 157 -0.59 -2.31 7.28
C PHE A 157 0.25 -1.06 7.57
N GLN A 158 -0.40 0.06 7.91
CA GLN A 158 0.27 1.30 8.29
C GLN A 158 1.21 1.07 9.47
N ARG A 159 0.72 0.47 10.56
CA ARG A 159 1.52 0.19 11.77
C ARG A 159 2.67 -0.79 11.56
N GLN A 160 2.41 -1.90 10.86
CA GLN A 160 3.35 -3.03 10.78
C GLN A 160 4.31 -2.94 9.60
N VAL A 161 3.98 -2.18 8.55
CA VAL A 161 4.74 -2.12 7.29
C VAL A 161 5.15 -0.69 6.96
N LEU A 162 4.20 0.24 6.84
CA LEU A 162 4.51 1.58 6.32
C LEU A 162 5.29 2.44 7.31
N LEU A 163 4.94 2.44 8.60
CA LEU A 163 5.65 3.22 9.62
C LEU A 163 7.13 2.79 9.80
N PRO A 164 7.49 1.48 9.90
CA PRO A 164 8.88 1.06 9.89
C PRO A 164 9.65 1.43 8.61
N LEU A 165 9.00 1.41 7.45
CA LEU A 165 9.61 1.82 6.18
C LEU A 165 9.81 3.34 6.10
N ALA A 166 8.80 4.12 6.50
CA ALA A 166 8.87 5.57 6.51
C ALA A 166 10.01 6.08 7.39
N ARG A 167 10.20 5.50 8.59
CA ARG A 167 11.37 5.75 9.45
C ARG A 167 12.71 5.41 8.78
N ALA A 168 12.76 4.32 8.01
CA ALA A 168 13.98 3.85 7.35
C ALA A 168 14.37 4.68 6.11
N PHE A 169 13.37 5.19 5.37
CA PHE A 169 13.55 5.98 4.15
C PHE A 169 13.60 7.49 4.40
N PHE A 170 12.81 7.98 5.35
CA PHE A 170 12.57 9.41 5.59
C PHE A 170 12.70 9.74 7.10
N PRO A 171 13.91 9.68 7.70
CA PRO A 171 14.10 10.07 9.10
C PRO A 171 13.47 11.44 9.42
N SER A 172 12.89 11.58 10.61
CA SER A 172 12.12 12.75 11.07
C SER A 172 10.77 12.98 10.39
N ILE A 173 10.62 12.75 9.08
CA ILE A 173 9.34 12.90 8.37
C ILE A 173 8.45 11.67 8.60
N GLY A 174 9.02 10.48 8.49
CA GLY A 174 8.34 9.21 8.65
C GLY A 174 8.30 8.69 10.09
N ASP A 175 8.70 9.50 11.08
CA ASP A 175 8.82 9.06 12.48
C ASP A 175 7.46 8.80 13.12
N GLU A 176 6.42 9.52 12.69
CA GLU A 176 5.04 9.41 13.16
C GLU A 176 4.12 9.44 11.93
N LEU A 177 3.30 8.40 11.75
CA LEU A 177 2.18 8.38 10.80
C LEU A 177 0.94 8.04 11.62
N ASP A 178 -0.03 8.95 11.66
CA ASP A 178 -1.19 8.89 12.58
C ASP A 178 -2.54 8.79 11.87
N GLY A 179 -2.58 9.03 10.56
CA GLY A 179 -3.75 8.88 9.70
C GLY A 179 -3.41 8.27 8.33
N HIS A 180 -4.42 7.81 7.61
CA HIS A 180 -4.28 7.33 6.24
C HIS A 180 -5.52 7.65 5.42
N HIS A 181 -5.33 7.77 4.11
CA HIS A 181 -6.40 7.76 3.12
C HIS A 181 -6.01 6.79 2.01
N ALA A 182 -6.59 5.59 2.05
CA ALA A 182 -6.20 4.47 1.20
C ALA A 182 -7.26 4.16 0.15
N PHE A 183 -6.86 4.16 -1.12
CA PHE A 183 -7.78 3.96 -2.24
C PHE A 183 -7.13 3.24 -3.43
N VAL A 184 -7.97 2.76 -4.33
CA VAL A 184 -7.59 2.22 -5.64
C VAL A 184 -8.06 3.19 -6.71
N VAL A 185 -7.22 3.42 -7.72
CA VAL A 185 -7.56 4.20 -8.91
C VAL A 185 -7.66 3.28 -10.12
N HIS A 186 -8.77 3.37 -10.85
CA HIS A 186 -8.98 2.58 -12.05
C HIS A 186 -8.65 3.41 -13.31
N TYR A 187 -7.42 3.28 -13.79
CA TYR A 187 -7.06 3.77 -15.12
C TYR A 187 -7.55 2.82 -16.21
N ARG A 188 -8.21 3.34 -17.25
CA ARG A 188 -8.76 2.53 -18.35
C ARG A 188 -8.96 3.35 -19.64
N PRO A 189 -7.88 3.67 -20.38
CA PRO A 189 -7.92 4.61 -21.49
C PRO A 189 -8.87 4.21 -22.62
N GLU A 190 -8.88 2.94 -23.01
CA GLU A 190 -9.59 2.45 -24.22
C GLU A 190 -11.12 2.32 -24.08
N ALA A 191 -11.68 2.42 -22.87
CA ALA A 191 -13.07 2.00 -22.60
C ALA A 191 -14.02 3.13 -22.13
N GLY A 192 -13.51 4.34 -21.87
CA GLY A 192 -14.28 5.42 -21.24
C GLY A 192 -14.83 5.09 -19.84
N ARG A 193 -14.28 4.03 -19.20
CA ARG A 193 -14.70 3.44 -17.92
C ARG A 193 -13.54 3.44 -16.91
N GLY A 194 -12.78 4.52 -16.90
CA GLY A 194 -11.61 4.72 -16.07
C GLY A 194 -11.02 6.12 -16.27
N ASP A 195 -10.09 6.51 -15.42
CA ASP A 195 -9.27 7.70 -15.65
C ASP A 195 -8.20 7.39 -16.73
N GLN A 196 -7.64 8.43 -17.37
CA GLN A 196 -6.61 8.30 -18.41
C GLN A 196 -5.27 8.79 -17.87
N ASP A 197 -5.30 10.00 -17.33
CA ASP A 197 -4.23 10.66 -16.61
C ASP A 197 -4.78 11.35 -15.35
N LEU A 198 -3.85 11.81 -14.52
CA LEU A 198 -4.10 12.61 -13.34
C LEU A 198 -3.15 13.81 -13.39
N PRO A 199 -3.63 15.05 -13.66
CA PRO A 199 -2.76 16.22 -13.87
C PRO A 199 -1.78 16.50 -12.72
N PRO A 200 -0.72 17.30 -12.92
CA PRO A 200 0.25 17.62 -11.87
C PRO A 200 -0.41 18.12 -10.57
N HIS A 201 -0.23 17.36 -9.49
CA HIS A 201 -0.72 17.66 -8.15
C HIS A 201 0.30 17.30 -7.07
N ARG A 202 0.13 17.92 -5.90
CA ARG A 202 0.74 17.50 -4.65
C ARG A 202 -0.26 16.60 -3.92
N ASP A 203 0.23 15.50 -3.36
CA ASP A 203 -0.54 14.71 -2.40
C ASP A 203 -0.68 15.44 -1.06
N ASP A 204 -1.84 15.30 -0.43
CA ASP A 204 -2.07 15.70 0.96
C ASP A 204 -1.59 14.58 1.89
N SER A 205 -0.27 14.43 1.96
CA SER A 205 0.43 13.50 2.85
C SER A 205 1.93 13.83 2.93
N GLU A 206 2.57 13.42 4.01
CA GLU A 206 4.02 13.44 4.18
C GLU A 206 4.69 12.27 3.45
N VAL A 207 4.04 11.10 3.44
CA VAL A 207 4.54 9.89 2.76
C VAL A 207 3.42 9.23 1.97
N THR A 208 3.54 9.27 0.64
CA THR A 208 2.67 8.51 -0.27
C THR A 208 3.27 7.14 -0.56
N PHE A 209 2.47 6.09 -0.41
CA PHE A 209 2.81 4.73 -0.80
C PHE A 209 1.97 4.29 -2.00
N ASN A 210 2.61 4.12 -3.16
CA ASN A 210 1.95 3.82 -4.42
C ASN A 210 2.31 2.41 -4.90
N MET A 211 1.32 1.62 -5.32
CA MET A 211 1.46 0.21 -5.67
C MET A 211 0.74 -0.13 -6.97
N ALA A 212 1.46 -0.66 -7.96
CA ALA A 212 0.84 -1.32 -9.10
C ALA A 212 0.28 -2.70 -8.68
N LEU A 213 -1.01 -2.91 -8.91
CA LEU A 213 -1.79 -4.12 -8.65
C LEU A 213 -2.24 -4.73 -9.98
N GLY A 214 -1.87 -5.95 -10.38
CA GLY A 214 -2.46 -6.41 -11.64
C GLY A 214 -2.13 -7.72 -12.30
N ARG A 215 -2.83 -7.86 -13.43
CA ARG A 215 -2.71 -8.85 -14.51
C ARG A 215 -3.00 -8.11 -15.83
N SER A 216 -1.99 -7.93 -16.71
CA SER A 216 -2.05 -7.31 -18.07
C SER A 216 -2.49 -5.82 -18.18
N TRP A 217 -1.53 -4.91 -18.49
CA TRP A 217 -1.66 -3.55 -19.07
C TRP A 217 -0.45 -3.25 -19.97
N GLN A 218 -0.40 -2.09 -20.64
CA GLN A 218 0.77 -1.62 -21.41
C GLN A 218 1.49 -0.41 -20.77
N GLY A 219 1.74 -0.50 -19.47
CA GLY A 219 2.51 0.44 -18.68
C GLY A 219 1.65 1.43 -17.90
N CYS A 220 2.23 1.97 -16.83
CA CYS A 220 1.75 3.16 -16.15
C CYS A 220 2.96 3.95 -15.67
N ARG A 221 2.90 5.25 -15.89
CA ARG A 221 3.98 6.17 -15.61
C ARG A 221 3.60 7.11 -14.49
N LEU A 222 4.43 7.15 -13.45
CA LEU A 222 4.52 8.30 -12.57
C LEU A 222 5.50 9.29 -13.18
N ILE A 223 5.09 10.54 -13.30
CA ILE A 223 5.95 11.65 -13.74
C ILE A 223 6.08 12.57 -12.55
N PHE A 224 7.32 12.80 -12.12
CA PHE A 224 7.65 13.70 -11.02
C PHE A 224 8.17 15.01 -11.59
N CYS A 225 7.64 16.12 -11.09
CA CYS A 225 7.98 17.46 -11.51
C CYS A 225 8.89 18.15 -10.48
N GLY A 226 9.01 19.48 -10.54
CA GLY A 226 9.65 20.29 -9.50
C GLY A 226 8.97 20.18 -8.13
N LEU A 227 9.57 20.79 -7.13
CA LEU A 227 8.98 20.85 -5.78
C LEU A 227 7.92 21.95 -5.73
N MET A 228 6.91 21.77 -4.88
CA MET A 228 5.97 22.84 -4.57
C MET A 228 6.72 24.08 -4.06
N GLN A 229 6.24 25.25 -4.46
CA GLN A 229 6.84 26.58 -4.17
C GLN A 229 8.18 26.89 -4.88
N GLU A 230 8.73 25.97 -5.69
CA GLU A 230 9.88 26.26 -6.56
C GLU A 230 9.45 26.70 -7.97
N PRO A 231 10.27 27.48 -8.70
CA PRO A 231 9.93 27.94 -10.07
C PRO A 231 9.75 26.82 -11.10
N ASP A 232 10.26 25.62 -10.82
CA ASP A 232 10.21 24.44 -11.68
C ASP A 232 9.03 23.51 -11.36
N VAL A 233 8.10 23.90 -10.48
CA VAL A 233 7.01 23.06 -9.96
C VAL A 233 6.20 22.32 -11.03
N HIS A 234 6.02 22.89 -12.22
CA HIS A 234 5.30 22.24 -13.35
C HIS A 234 6.22 21.63 -14.42
N GLN A 235 7.54 21.75 -14.27
CA GLN A 235 8.53 21.20 -15.20
C GLN A 235 8.78 19.73 -14.89
N HIS A 236 8.77 18.88 -15.92
CA HIS A 236 9.14 17.47 -15.80
C HIS A 236 10.58 17.32 -15.33
N GLN A 237 10.79 16.52 -14.28
CA GLN A 237 12.12 16.20 -13.75
C GLN A 237 12.52 14.76 -14.07
N ILE A 238 11.63 13.80 -13.79
CA ILE A 238 11.89 12.37 -14.03
C ILE A 238 10.58 11.59 -14.19
N SER A 239 10.62 10.49 -14.93
CA SER A 239 9.53 9.54 -15.06
C SER A 239 9.94 8.19 -14.49
N TYR A 240 9.00 7.49 -13.86
CA TYR A 240 9.14 6.10 -13.46
C TYR A 240 8.01 5.28 -14.08
N ASP A 241 8.38 4.26 -14.86
CA ASP A 241 7.45 3.31 -15.45
C ASP A 241 7.37 2.07 -14.55
N PHE A 242 6.18 1.74 -14.05
CA PHE A 242 6.01 0.57 -13.21
C PHE A 242 6.34 -0.72 -13.99
N PRO A 243 7.24 -1.58 -13.50
CA PRO A 243 7.56 -2.83 -14.16
C PRO A 243 6.35 -3.78 -14.13
N GLY A 244 6.04 -4.39 -15.27
CA GLY A 244 4.95 -5.36 -15.39
C GLY A 244 3.60 -4.71 -15.70
N THR A 245 2.51 -5.28 -15.15
CA THR A 245 1.19 -5.18 -15.78
C THR A 245 0.00 -5.04 -14.81
N GLY A 246 -0.84 -3.99 -14.87
CA GLY A 246 -1.96 -3.85 -13.93
C GLY A 246 -2.93 -2.65 -13.90
N VAL A 247 -3.22 -2.22 -12.67
CA VAL A 247 -4.09 -1.17 -12.13
C VAL A 247 -3.29 -0.49 -11.00
N GLN A 248 -3.67 0.70 -10.53
CA GLN A 248 -2.88 1.43 -9.52
C GLN A 248 -3.65 1.56 -8.19
N ALA A 249 -3.06 1.12 -7.08
CA ALA A 249 -3.48 1.50 -5.74
C ALA A 249 -2.60 2.62 -5.19
N GLU A 250 -3.21 3.59 -4.52
CA GLU A 250 -2.49 4.67 -3.86
C GLU A 250 -2.95 4.77 -2.39
N SER A 251 -2.00 4.63 -1.49
CA SER A 251 -2.19 4.82 -0.05
C SER A 251 -1.46 6.08 0.37
N HIS A 252 -2.22 7.11 0.72
CA HIS A 252 -1.69 8.34 1.28
C HIS A 252 -1.62 8.16 2.79
N ASN A 253 -0.45 8.40 3.40
CA ASN A 253 -0.25 8.26 4.84
C ASN A 253 0.06 9.64 5.41
N MET A 254 -0.83 10.11 6.27
CA MET A 254 -0.74 11.42 6.89
C MET A 254 -0.20 11.31 8.31
N SER A 255 0.53 12.34 8.72
CA SER A 255 0.65 12.74 10.12
C SER A 255 -0.15 14.02 10.34
N HIS A 256 -0.35 14.43 11.60
CA HIS A 256 -1.00 15.69 11.92
C HIS A 256 -0.33 16.87 11.18
N PRO A 257 -1.09 17.86 10.66
CA PRO A 257 -0.60 18.82 9.67
C PRO A 257 0.55 19.66 10.23
N ARG A 258 1.77 19.30 9.83
CA ARG A 258 2.97 20.12 9.96
C ARG A 258 3.23 20.78 8.62
N ASP A 259 3.42 22.11 8.63
CA ASP A 259 3.78 22.90 7.45
C ASP A 259 5.14 22.47 6.88
N HIS A 260 5.15 21.42 6.07
CA HIS A 260 6.30 20.95 5.33
C HIS A 260 6.38 21.69 3.99
N PRO A 261 7.30 22.66 3.82
CA PRO A 261 7.21 23.65 2.74
C PRO A 261 7.56 23.12 1.35
N LYS A 262 8.05 21.87 1.23
CA LYS A 262 8.56 21.30 -0.02
C LYS A 262 8.07 19.87 -0.22
N ALA A 263 6.85 19.74 -0.71
CA ALA A 263 6.30 18.48 -1.19
C ALA A 263 6.52 18.33 -2.71
N LEU A 264 6.60 17.09 -3.19
CA LEU A 264 6.85 16.78 -4.58
C LEU A 264 5.56 16.86 -5.41
N ASN A 265 5.62 17.52 -6.56
CA ASN A 265 4.53 17.51 -7.53
C ASN A 265 4.63 16.26 -8.42
N LYS A 266 3.53 15.49 -8.57
CA LYS A 266 3.46 14.26 -9.38
C LYS A 266 2.28 14.33 -10.36
N MET A 267 2.36 13.58 -11.45
CA MET A 267 1.21 13.22 -12.29
C MET A 267 1.27 11.74 -12.64
N SER A 268 0.11 11.11 -12.79
CA SER A 268 -0.01 9.70 -13.18
C SER A 268 -0.56 9.63 -14.61
N ARG A 269 -0.03 8.72 -15.44
CA ARG A 269 -0.53 8.52 -16.81
C ARG A 269 -0.52 7.06 -17.21
N ALA A 270 -1.68 6.56 -17.62
CA ALA A 270 -1.80 5.28 -18.31
C ALA A 270 -1.63 5.47 -19.83
N PHE A 271 -1.23 4.39 -20.50
CA PHE A 271 -1.04 4.31 -21.94
C PHE A 271 -1.68 3.03 -22.48
#